data_AF-A0A421D0K5-F1
#
_entry.id   AF-A0A421D0K5-F1
#
_cell.length_a   1.000
_cell.length_b   1.000
_cell.length_c   1.000
_cell.angle_alpha   90.00
_cell.angle_beta   90.00
_cell.angle_gamma   90.00
#
_symmetry.space_group_name_H-M   'P 1'
#
loop_
_entity.id
_entity.type
_entity.pdbx_description
1 polymer ?
#
loop_
_entity_poly.entity_id
_entity_poly.type
_entity_poly.pdbx_seq_one_letter_code
_entity_poly.pdbx_strand_id
1 'polypeptide(L)'
;MHFSVPALITLTMSAGIASAINLPSTACLKIPSVIQSVDFNRLVEHAQQEVCNQGCKVKLSDYETSPTMRNLGIAVIETETKNMGTPQFNPQYISALDSLIDMARTQCAGAAGDEQDLCAMDSSELQSLAQCVKANTWRVFLDNALSLWPALTTNCQTQYDFFSNPALWDEKFPAYLREYADSCEKN
;
A
#
# COMPACT_ATOMS: atom_id res chain seq x y z
N MET A 1 63.25 25.86 -29.09
CA MET A 1 62.42 24.75 -29.63
C MET A 1 62.85 23.50 -28.87
N HIS A 2 62.20 23.21 -27.74
CA HIS A 2 61.00 22.38 -27.60
C HIS A 2 61.29 20.86 -27.54
N PHE A 3 61.01 20.28 -26.36
CA PHE A 3 60.38 18.97 -26.09
C PHE A 3 61.12 17.68 -26.53
N SER A 4 61.09 16.53 -25.84
CA SER A 4 60.45 16.05 -24.61
C SER A 4 61.09 14.73 -24.18
N VAL A 5 61.11 14.50 -22.87
CA VAL A 5 61.25 13.17 -22.22
C VAL A 5 59.87 12.48 -22.22
N PRO A 6 59.79 11.14 -22.22
CA PRO A 6 58.73 10.49 -21.44
C PRO A 6 59.34 9.50 -20.44
N ALA A 7 59.20 9.85 -19.16
CA ALA A 7 59.36 8.94 -18.04
C ALA A 7 58.05 8.16 -17.91
N LEU A 8 58.12 6.84 -18.04
CA LEU A 8 57.03 5.91 -17.78
C LEU A 8 56.79 5.83 -16.27
N ILE A 9 55.69 6.43 -15.81
CA ILE A 9 55.17 6.22 -14.44
C ILE A 9 54.25 4.99 -14.49
N THR A 10 54.74 3.87 -13.97
CA THR A 10 53.92 2.68 -13.70
C THR A 10 53.13 2.87 -12.41
N LEU A 11 51.82 3.02 -12.52
CA LEU A 11 50.87 3.01 -11.41
C LEU A 11 50.63 1.55 -10.97
N THR A 12 51.23 1.15 -9.85
CA THR A 12 50.89 -0.09 -9.15
C THR A 12 49.58 0.11 -8.40
N MET A 13 48.51 -0.53 -8.87
CA MET A 13 47.26 -0.63 -8.10
C MET A 13 47.48 -1.58 -6.92
N SER A 14 47.62 -1.01 -5.73
CA SER A 14 47.51 -1.73 -4.48
C SER A 14 46.07 -2.22 -4.31
N ALA A 15 45.91 -3.52 -4.09
CA ALA A 15 44.64 -4.16 -3.73
C ALA A 15 44.18 -3.65 -2.36
N GLY A 16 43.36 -2.59 -2.39
CA GLY A 16 42.65 -2.08 -1.23
C GLY A 16 41.45 -2.96 -0.91
N ILE A 17 41.51 -3.62 0.24
CA ILE A 17 40.41 -4.15 1.05
C ILE A 17 39.08 -3.44 0.72
N ALA A 18 38.16 -4.16 0.07
CA ALA A 18 36.80 -3.70 -0.14
C ALA A 18 36.08 -3.70 1.21
N SER A 19 36.16 -2.59 1.94
CA SER A 19 35.21 -2.29 3.01
C SER A 19 33.81 -2.34 2.39
N ALA A 20 32.96 -3.27 2.84
CA ALA A 20 31.56 -3.29 2.44
C ALA A 20 30.91 -1.99 2.92
N ILE A 21 30.83 -1.00 2.04
CA ILE A 21 30.07 0.22 2.27
C ILE A 21 28.60 -0.23 2.28
N ASN A 22 27.99 -0.30 3.46
CA ASN A 22 26.55 -0.43 3.60
C ASN A 22 25.91 0.88 3.11
N LEU A 23 25.74 1.00 1.80
CA LEU A 23 25.01 2.09 1.19
C LEU A 23 23.56 2.04 1.69
N PRO A 24 22.94 3.19 2.01
CA PRO A 24 21.50 3.23 2.30
C PRO A 24 20.75 2.55 1.16
N SER A 25 19.82 1.64 1.50
CA SER A 25 19.03 0.95 0.47
C SER A 25 18.31 1.97 -0.41
N THR A 26 18.25 1.69 -1.71
CA THR A 26 17.47 2.45 -2.69
C THR A 26 16.18 1.71 -3.08
N ALA A 27 15.84 0.62 -2.39
CA ALA A 27 14.70 -0.24 -2.71
C ALA A 27 13.35 0.50 -2.70
N CYS A 28 13.21 1.54 -1.87
CA CYS A 28 12.05 2.41 -1.78
C CYS A 28 11.77 3.17 -3.09
N LEU A 29 12.76 3.36 -3.98
CA LEU A 29 12.50 3.90 -5.32
C LEU A 29 11.63 2.96 -6.17
N LYS A 30 11.52 1.67 -5.79
CA LYS A 30 10.66 0.67 -6.43
C LYS A 30 9.27 0.59 -5.79
N ILE A 31 9.03 1.17 -4.63
CA ILE A 31 7.72 1.15 -3.96
C ILE A 31 6.59 1.65 -4.88
N PRO A 32 6.75 2.74 -5.66
CA PRO A 32 5.77 3.12 -6.67
C PRO A 32 5.31 1.98 -7.58
N SER A 33 6.26 1.21 -8.11
CA SER A 33 5.93 0.06 -8.98
C SER A 33 5.21 -1.06 -8.25
N VAL A 34 5.55 -1.27 -6.97
CA VAL A 34 4.87 -2.24 -6.11
C VAL A 34 3.42 -1.84 -5.87
N ILE A 35 3.17 -0.57 -5.51
CA ILE A 35 1.82 -0.02 -5.31
C ILE A 35 0.99 -0.13 -6.60
N GLN A 36 1.58 0.20 -7.75
CA GLN A 36 0.90 0.10 -9.05
C GLN A 36 0.62 -1.35 -9.48
N SER A 37 1.37 -2.32 -8.94
CA SER A 37 1.20 -3.74 -9.23
C SER A 37 0.15 -4.44 -8.37
N VAL A 38 -0.44 -3.75 -7.38
CA VAL A 38 -1.48 -4.32 -6.52
C VAL A 38 -2.68 -4.79 -7.36
N ASP A 39 -3.08 -6.04 -7.14
CA ASP A 39 -4.22 -6.65 -7.83
C ASP A 39 -5.52 -6.37 -7.06
N PHE A 40 -6.16 -5.24 -7.37
CA PHE A 40 -7.42 -4.85 -6.73
C PHE A 40 -8.57 -5.83 -6.98
N ASN A 41 -8.57 -6.58 -8.08
CA ASN A 41 -9.61 -7.61 -8.29
C ASN A 41 -9.48 -8.70 -7.23
N ARG A 42 -8.24 -9.14 -6.97
CA ARG A 42 -7.95 -10.12 -5.94
C ARG A 42 -8.31 -9.63 -4.54
N LEU A 43 -8.09 -8.34 -4.23
CA LEU A 43 -8.50 -7.76 -2.95
C LEU A 43 -10.02 -7.80 -2.78
N VAL A 44 -10.77 -7.51 -3.85
CA VAL A 44 -12.24 -7.59 -3.83
C VAL A 44 -12.71 -9.04 -3.72
N GLU A 45 -12.06 -10.00 -4.38
CA GLU A 45 -12.36 -11.44 -4.21
C GLU A 45 -12.15 -11.89 -2.77
N HIS A 46 -11.06 -11.47 -2.12
CA HIS A 46 -10.84 -11.74 -0.70
C HIS A 46 -11.93 -11.10 0.18
N ALA A 47 -12.34 -9.87 -0.10
CA ALA A 47 -13.45 -9.23 0.62
C ALA A 47 -14.77 -10.01 0.45
N GLN A 48 -15.09 -10.46 -0.76
CA GLN A 48 -16.27 -11.29 -0.99
C GLN A 48 -16.22 -12.60 -0.18
N GLN A 49 -15.07 -13.26 -0.18
CA GLN A 49 -14.88 -14.55 0.49
C GLN A 49 -14.91 -14.45 2.02
N GLU A 50 -14.21 -13.47 2.58
CA GLU A 50 -13.97 -13.38 4.02
C GLU A 50 -14.98 -12.49 4.74
N VAL A 51 -15.62 -11.54 4.04
CA VAL A 51 -16.58 -10.59 4.62
C VAL A 51 -18.01 -10.89 4.15
N CYS A 52 -18.26 -10.86 2.85
CA CYS A 52 -19.63 -10.97 2.33
C CYS A 52 -20.25 -12.36 2.56
N ASN A 53 -19.48 -13.43 2.38
CA ASN A 53 -19.95 -14.80 2.69
C ASN A 53 -20.26 -15.02 4.17
N GLN A 54 -19.76 -14.16 5.06
CA GLN A 54 -20.08 -14.19 6.49
C GLN A 54 -21.37 -13.40 6.81
N GLY A 55 -22.12 -12.98 5.79
CA GLY A 55 -23.36 -12.23 5.90
C GLY A 55 -23.16 -10.77 6.27
N CYS A 56 -21.96 -10.22 6.14
CA CYS A 56 -21.73 -8.81 6.39
C CYS A 56 -22.43 -7.93 5.34
N LYS A 57 -22.85 -6.75 5.79
CA LYS A 57 -23.28 -5.65 4.93
C LYS A 57 -22.19 -4.60 4.90
N VAL A 58 -21.77 -4.18 3.71
CA VAL A 58 -20.64 -3.26 3.55
C VAL A 58 -21.03 -2.12 2.63
N LYS A 59 -21.02 -0.90 3.16
CA LYS A 59 -21.18 0.33 2.38
C LYS A 59 -19.95 1.20 2.50
N LEU A 60 -19.60 1.91 1.43
CA LEU A 60 -18.48 2.86 1.48
C LEU A 60 -18.83 4.08 2.35
N SER A 61 -20.10 4.48 2.38
CA SER A 61 -20.57 5.58 3.24
C SER A 61 -20.44 5.29 4.73
N ASP A 62 -20.44 4.01 5.11
CA ASP A 62 -20.30 3.59 6.51
C ASP A 62 -18.87 3.71 7.04
N TYR A 63 -17.88 4.04 6.21
CA TYR A 63 -16.48 4.09 6.65
C TYR A 63 -16.26 5.04 7.84
N GLU A 64 -16.86 6.24 7.82
CA GLU A 64 -16.69 7.21 8.92
C GLU A 64 -17.68 7.00 10.08
N THR A 65 -18.84 6.42 9.80
CA THR A 65 -19.96 6.30 10.76
C THR A 65 -19.97 4.95 11.48
N SER A 66 -19.44 3.90 10.85
CA SER A 66 -19.26 2.58 11.45
C SER A 66 -17.92 2.52 12.17
N PRO A 67 -17.92 2.37 13.50
CA PRO A 67 -16.67 2.26 14.25
C PRO A 67 -15.88 1.00 13.87
N THR A 68 -16.48 0.01 13.22
CA THR A 68 -15.79 -1.25 12.92
C THR A 68 -14.79 -1.10 11.78
N MET A 69 -15.20 -0.52 10.64
CA MET A 69 -14.38 -0.54 9.43
C MET A 69 -13.13 0.34 9.55
N ARG A 70 -13.32 1.61 9.94
CA ARG A 70 -12.20 2.55 10.07
C ARG A 70 -11.29 2.23 11.25
N ASN A 71 -11.83 1.82 12.41
CA ASN A 71 -10.97 1.50 13.55
C ASN A 71 -10.13 0.25 13.28
N LEU A 72 -10.66 -0.74 12.56
CA LEU A 72 -9.86 -1.88 12.14
C LEU A 72 -8.74 -1.43 11.19
N GLY A 73 -9.06 -0.63 10.17
CA GLY A 73 -8.04 -0.08 9.26
C GLY A 73 -6.94 0.68 9.99
N ILE A 74 -7.30 1.49 11.00
CA ILE A 74 -6.35 2.18 11.88
C ILE A 74 -5.52 1.17 12.67
N ALA A 75 -6.13 0.18 13.33
CA ALA A 75 -5.42 -0.82 14.13
C ALA A 75 -4.42 -1.65 13.30
N VAL A 76 -4.79 -1.98 12.05
CA VAL A 76 -3.90 -2.63 11.08
C VAL A 76 -2.71 -1.74 10.76
N ILE A 77 -2.94 -0.46 10.46
CA ILE A 77 -1.87 0.50 10.19
C ILE A 77 -0.94 0.61 11.39
N GLU A 78 -1.47 0.81 12.61
CA GLU A 78 -0.67 0.94 13.83
C GLU A 78 0.17 -0.30 14.11
N THR A 79 -0.38 -1.49 13.81
CA THR A 79 0.33 -2.77 13.95
C THR A 79 1.46 -2.87 12.94
N GLU A 80 1.19 -2.63 11.66
CA GLU A 80 2.17 -2.86 10.60
C GLU A 80 3.25 -1.78 10.54
N THR A 81 2.94 -0.53 10.84
CA THR A 81 3.97 0.51 10.97
C THR A 81 4.90 0.23 12.15
N LYS A 82 4.39 -0.34 13.25
CA LYS A 82 5.22 -0.80 14.36
C LYS A 82 6.15 -1.94 13.92
N ASN A 83 5.64 -2.92 13.17
CA ASN A 83 6.44 -4.01 12.61
C ASN A 83 7.52 -3.50 11.63
N MET A 84 7.23 -2.45 10.88
CA MET A 84 8.18 -1.78 9.97
C MET A 84 9.15 -0.82 10.67
N GLY A 85 8.99 -0.59 11.98
CA GLY A 85 9.83 0.34 12.74
C GLY A 85 9.57 1.83 12.42
N THR A 86 8.35 2.14 11.98
CA THR A 86 7.90 3.47 11.54
C THR A 86 6.59 3.94 12.19
N PRO A 87 6.30 3.67 13.48
CA PRO A 87 5.01 4.02 14.11
C PRO A 87 4.74 5.53 14.16
N GLN A 88 5.77 6.37 14.11
CA GLN A 88 5.64 7.83 14.03
C GLN A 88 4.94 8.29 12.73
N PHE A 89 4.81 7.41 11.74
CA PHE A 89 4.16 7.71 10.46
C PHE A 89 2.70 7.20 10.38
N ASN A 90 2.10 6.74 11.49
CA ASN A 90 0.69 6.35 11.52
C ASN A 90 -0.24 7.40 10.90
N PRO A 91 -0.14 8.70 11.23
CA PRO A 91 -1.05 9.70 10.67
C PRO A 91 -1.02 9.78 9.14
N GLN A 92 0.15 9.56 8.53
CA GLN A 92 0.33 9.63 7.08
C GLN A 92 -0.31 8.42 6.39
N TYR A 93 -0.13 7.22 6.93
CA TYR A 93 -0.80 6.02 6.41
C TYR A 93 -2.32 6.06 6.63
N ILE A 94 -2.79 6.56 7.78
CA ILE A 94 -4.23 6.73 8.05
C ILE A 94 -4.82 7.74 7.07
N SER A 95 -4.16 8.88 6.84
CA SER A 95 -4.60 9.88 5.87
C SER A 95 -4.66 9.32 4.44
N ALA A 96 -3.74 8.43 4.08
CA ALA A 96 -3.75 7.77 2.78
C ALA A 96 -4.89 6.75 2.65
N LEU A 97 -5.17 5.99 3.71
CA LEU A 97 -6.35 5.11 3.77
C LEU A 97 -7.64 5.92 3.64
N ASP A 98 -7.79 6.98 4.43
CA ASP A 98 -8.95 7.88 4.38
C ASP A 98 -9.13 8.46 2.96
N SER A 99 -8.05 8.89 2.31
CA SER A 99 -8.07 9.41 0.93
C SER A 99 -8.43 8.35 -0.11
N LEU A 100 -7.99 7.10 0.07
CA LEU A 100 -8.34 5.99 -0.82
C LEU A 100 -9.82 5.66 -0.73
N ILE A 101 -10.39 5.63 0.47
CA ILE A 101 -11.81 5.38 0.67
C ILE A 101 -12.66 6.54 0.15
N ASP A 102 -12.25 7.79 0.42
CA ASP A 102 -12.95 8.96 -0.12
C ASP A 102 -12.94 8.99 -1.65
N MET A 103 -11.81 8.62 -2.27
CA MET A 103 -11.73 8.47 -3.73
C MET A 103 -12.67 7.35 -4.23
N ALA A 104 -12.67 6.19 -3.58
CA ALA A 104 -13.57 5.10 -3.95
C ALA A 104 -15.04 5.54 -3.87
N ARG A 105 -15.41 6.24 -2.79
CA ARG A 105 -16.73 6.80 -2.53
C ARG A 105 -17.16 7.81 -3.60
N THR A 106 -16.32 8.81 -3.84
CA THR A 106 -16.69 9.99 -4.64
C THR A 106 -16.49 9.80 -6.14
N GLN A 107 -15.60 8.89 -6.55
CA GLN A 107 -15.20 8.72 -7.96
C GLN A 107 -15.54 7.34 -8.52
N CYS A 108 -15.66 6.30 -7.68
CA CYS A 108 -15.78 4.92 -8.16
C CYS A 108 -17.09 4.22 -7.80
N ALA A 109 -17.86 4.71 -6.83
CA ALA A 109 -19.16 4.14 -6.46
C ALA A 109 -20.22 4.20 -7.60
N GLY A 110 -19.94 4.98 -8.66
CA GLY A 110 -20.76 5.01 -9.87
C GLY A 110 -22.18 5.51 -9.63
N ALA A 111 -23.13 5.04 -10.44
CA ALA A 111 -24.54 5.45 -10.36
C ALA A 111 -25.28 4.84 -9.16
N ALA A 112 -24.80 3.71 -8.63
CA ALA A 112 -25.38 3.06 -7.45
C ALA A 112 -25.13 3.87 -6.17
N GLY A 113 -24.08 4.70 -6.16
CA GLY A 113 -23.70 5.51 -5.01
C GLY A 113 -23.00 4.70 -3.94
N ASP A 114 -22.53 5.41 -2.91
CA ASP A 114 -21.74 4.88 -1.80
C ASP A 114 -22.55 4.19 -0.70
N GLU A 115 -23.87 4.34 -0.75
CA GLU A 115 -24.86 3.68 0.10
C GLU A 115 -25.22 2.26 -0.36
N GLN A 116 -24.79 1.85 -1.55
CA GLN A 116 -25.03 0.52 -2.07
C GLN A 116 -24.26 -0.52 -1.25
N ASP A 117 -24.93 -1.61 -0.85
CA ASP A 117 -24.26 -2.74 -0.22
C ASP A 117 -23.37 -3.45 -1.24
N LEU A 118 -22.05 -3.36 -1.04
CA LEU A 118 -21.03 -3.99 -1.86
C LEU A 118 -21.14 -5.53 -1.83
N CYS A 119 -21.69 -6.10 -0.76
CA CYS A 119 -21.89 -7.55 -0.66
C CYS A 119 -23.13 -8.04 -1.43
N ALA A 120 -24.00 -7.13 -1.87
CA ALA A 120 -25.16 -7.43 -2.71
C ALA A 120 -24.91 -7.12 -4.21
N MET A 121 -23.80 -6.47 -4.56
CA MET A 121 -23.43 -6.17 -5.94
C MET A 121 -23.07 -7.45 -6.71
N ASP A 122 -23.33 -7.44 -8.01
CA ASP A 122 -22.88 -8.54 -8.86
C ASP A 122 -21.38 -8.47 -9.16
N SER A 123 -20.81 -9.55 -9.71
CA SER A 123 -19.38 -9.63 -10.00
C SER A 123 -18.89 -8.58 -11.00
N SER A 124 -19.76 -8.11 -11.91
CA SER A 124 -19.40 -7.12 -12.92
C SER A 124 -19.35 -5.69 -12.36
N GLU A 125 -20.25 -5.38 -11.43
CA GLU A 125 -20.27 -4.13 -10.67
C GLU A 125 -19.03 -4.03 -9.78
N LEU A 126 -18.72 -5.11 -9.05
CA LEU A 126 -17.54 -5.20 -8.21
C LEU A 126 -16.23 -5.10 -8.99
N GLN A 127 -16.13 -5.75 -10.15
CA GLN A 127 -14.98 -5.59 -11.03
C GLN A 127 -14.83 -4.16 -11.54
N SER A 128 -15.95 -3.52 -11.90
CA SER A 128 -15.93 -2.12 -12.37
C SER A 128 -15.43 -1.18 -11.26
N LEU A 129 -15.89 -1.38 -10.02
CA LEU A 129 -15.40 -0.69 -8.84
C LEU A 129 -13.89 -0.92 -8.65
N ALA A 130 -13.44 -2.17 -8.67
CA ALA A 130 -12.03 -2.54 -8.50
C ALA A 130 -11.12 -1.89 -9.56
N GLN A 131 -11.55 -1.89 -10.83
CA GLN A 131 -10.81 -1.25 -11.92
C GLN A 131 -10.76 0.28 -11.77
N CYS A 132 -11.87 0.90 -11.35
CA CYS A 132 -11.86 2.34 -11.07
C CYS A 132 -10.91 2.70 -9.93
N VAL A 133 -10.95 1.94 -8.82
CA VAL A 133 -10.04 2.16 -7.70
C VAL A 133 -8.60 2.02 -8.18
N LYS A 134 -8.27 0.93 -8.86
CA LYS A 134 -6.93 0.71 -9.45
C LYS A 134 -6.45 1.87 -10.32
N ALA A 135 -7.32 2.39 -11.19
CA ALA A 135 -6.98 3.50 -12.07
C ALA A 135 -6.67 4.81 -11.32
N ASN A 136 -7.25 4.99 -10.13
CA ASN A 136 -7.15 6.22 -9.35
C ASN A 136 -6.25 6.12 -8.11
N THR A 137 -5.88 4.92 -7.65
CA THR A 137 -4.96 4.72 -6.51
C THR A 137 -3.66 5.47 -6.69
N TRP A 138 -3.10 5.45 -7.91
CA TRP A 138 -1.86 6.16 -8.20
C TRP A 138 -2.02 7.68 -8.05
N ARG A 139 -3.19 8.23 -8.40
CA ARG A 139 -3.50 9.64 -8.20
C ARG A 139 -3.54 9.98 -6.71
N VAL A 140 -4.20 9.17 -5.89
CA VAL A 140 -4.24 9.36 -4.43
C VAL A 140 -2.83 9.35 -3.83
N PHE A 141 -1.98 8.45 -4.31
CA PHE A 141 -0.57 8.41 -3.90
C PHE A 141 0.16 9.71 -4.26
N LEU A 142 -0.01 10.21 -5.49
CA LEU A 142 0.61 11.47 -5.93
C LEU A 142 0.10 12.68 -5.13
N ASP A 143 -1.20 12.75 -4.87
CA ASP A 143 -1.83 13.83 -4.11
C ASP A 143 -1.31 13.85 -2.65
N ASN A 144 -0.90 12.70 -2.12
CA ASN A 144 -0.32 12.53 -0.79
C ASN A 144 1.21 12.37 -0.79
N ALA A 145 1.90 12.57 -1.92
CA ALA A 145 3.30 12.16 -2.06
C ALA A 145 4.22 12.87 -1.04
N LEU A 146 4.01 14.16 -0.80
CA LEU A 146 4.85 14.93 0.14
C LEU A 146 4.75 14.42 1.58
N SER A 147 3.57 13.93 1.99
CA SER A 147 3.36 13.41 3.35
C SER A 147 3.78 11.93 3.45
N LEU A 148 3.53 11.12 2.43
CA LEU A 148 3.83 9.69 2.42
C LEU A 148 5.29 9.36 2.12
N TRP A 149 5.98 10.17 1.33
CA TRP A 149 7.34 9.86 0.90
C TRP A 149 8.33 9.67 2.06
N PRO A 150 8.33 10.51 3.12
CA PRO A 150 9.13 10.26 4.32
C PRO A 150 8.81 8.92 4.99
N ALA A 151 7.53 8.52 5.03
CA ALA A 151 7.11 7.26 5.62
C ALA A 151 7.62 6.05 4.84
N LEU A 152 7.58 6.11 3.51
CA LEU A 152 8.00 5.03 2.61
C LEU A 152 9.52 4.94 2.42
N THR A 153 10.24 6.03 2.66
CA THR A 153 11.71 6.07 2.54
C THR A 153 12.43 5.85 3.87
N THR A 154 11.75 6.05 5.01
CA THR A 154 12.27 5.63 6.32
C THR A 154 12.23 4.10 6.42
N ASN A 155 13.35 3.48 6.81
CA ASN A 155 13.51 2.02 6.74
C ASN A 155 13.22 1.46 5.34
N CYS A 156 13.73 2.15 4.32
CA CYS A 156 13.52 1.92 2.89
C CYS A 156 13.48 0.43 2.45
N GLN A 157 14.41 -0.41 2.93
CA GLN A 157 14.41 -1.84 2.61
C GLN A 157 13.21 -2.55 3.23
N THR A 158 12.95 -2.33 4.53
CA THR A 158 11.81 -2.91 5.26
C THR A 158 10.48 -2.49 4.64
N GLN A 159 10.33 -1.23 4.23
CA GLN A 159 9.14 -0.73 3.54
C GLN A 159 8.93 -1.46 2.20
N TYR A 160 9.99 -1.57 1.40
CA TYR A 160 9.94 -2.30 0.13
C TYR A 160 9.59 -3.78 0.35
N ASP A 161 10.26 -4.45 1.29
CA ASP A 161 10.03 -5.86 1.59
C ASP A 161 8.61 -6.10 2.10
N PHE A 162 8.05 -5.19 2.90
CA PHE A 162 6.66 -5.27 3.36
C PHE A 162 5.67 -5.23 2.21
N PHE A 163 5.70 -4.18 1.37
CA PHE A 163 4.71 -4.01 0.29
C PHE A 163 4.90 -5.02 -0.85
N SER A 164 6.14 -5.46 -1.11
CA SER A 164 6.44 -6.41 -2.18
C SER A 164 6.24 -7.87 -1.79
N ASN A 165 5.98 -8.15 -0.50
CA ASN A 165 5.74 -9.51 -0.03
C ASN A 165 4.33 -9.99 -0.43
N PRO A 166 4.21 -11.05 -1.25
CA PRO A 166 2.90 -11.60 -1.63
C PRO A 166 2.06 -12.04 -0.42
N ALA A 167 2.69 -12.50 0.67
CA ALA A 167 1.97 -12.92 1.88
C ALA A 167 1.20 -11.78 2.56
N LEU A 168 1.58 -10.51 2.31
CA LEU A 168 0.79 -9.36 2.75
C LEU A 168 -0.63 -9.43 2.16
N TRP A 169 -0.73 -9.68 0.86
CA TRP A 169 -1.98 -9.65 0.11
C TRP A 169 -2.73 -10.99 0.17
N ASP A 170 -2.00 -12.09 0.31
CA ASP A 170 -2.53 -13.45 0.16
C ASP A 170 -2.89 -14.11 1.50
N GLU A 171 -2.28 -13.65 2.59
CA GLU A 171 -2.45 -14.24 3.92
C GLU A 171 -2.90 -13.19 4.94
N LYS A 172 -2.13 -12.11 5.10
CA LYS A 172 -2.41 -11.09 6.12
C LYS A 172 -3.67 -10.29 5.81
N PHE A 173 -3.83 -9.82 4.58
CA PHE A 173 -5.00 -9.05 4.20
C PHE A 173 -6.31 -9.84 4.39
N PRO A 174 -6.44 -11.09 3.92
CA PRO A 174 -7.59 -11.94 4.25
C PRO A 174 -7.79 -12.17 5.74
N ALA A 175 -6.73 -12.26 6.54
CA ALA A 175 -6.85 -12.39 7.99
C ALA A 175 -7.51 -11.15 8.63
N TYR A 176 -7.11 -9.94 8.21
CA TYR A 176 -7.76 -8.71 8.67
C TYR A 176 -9.22 -8.63 8.22
N LEU A 177 -9.55 -9.12 7.03
CA LEU A 177 -10.94 -9.19 6.57
C LEU A 177 -11.79 -10.14 7.41
N ARG A 178 -11.22 -11.26 7.90
CA ARG A 178 -11.91 -12.13 8.85
C ARG A 178 -12.15 -11.44 10.19
N GLU A 179 -11.17 -10.71 10.70
CA GLU A 179 -11.34 -9.92 11.94
C GLU A 179 -12.45 -8.87 11.78
N TYR A 180 -12.55 -8.23 10.61
CA TYR A 180 -13.67 -7.36 10.29
C TYR A 180 -15.00 -8.11 10.33
N ALA A 181 -15.06 -9.28 9.70
CA ALA A 181 -16.27 -10.06 9.55
C ALA A 181 -16.86 -10.54 10.90
N ASP A 182 -16.02 -10.68 11.93
CA ASP A 182 -16.44 -11.03 13.29
C ASP A 182 -17.24 -9.91 13.99
N SER A 183 -17.14 -8.67 13.50
CA SER A 183 -17.69 -7.47 14.16
C SER A 183 -18.48 -6.54 13.22
N CYS A 184 -18.72 -6.97 11.98
CA CYS A 184 -19.49 -6.23 10.99
C CYS A 184 -21.01 -6.24 11.29
N GLU A 185 -21.74 -5.28 10.72
CA GLU A 185 -23.20 -5.37 10.63
C GLU A 185 -23.59 -6.55 9.73
N LYS A 186 -24.56 -7.35 10.17
CA LYS A 186 -25.03 -8.55 9.44
C LYS A 186 -26.34 -8.27 8.70
N ASN A 187 -26.51 -8.97 7.57
CA ASN A 187 -27.77 -9.12 6.83
C ASN A 187 -28.77 -10.00 7.58
#